data_AF-A0A954Y430-F1
#
_entry.id   AF-A0A954Y430-F1
#
_cell.length_a   1.000
_cell.length_b   1.000
_cell.length_c   1.000
_cell.angle_alpha   90.00
_cell.angle_beta   90.00
_cell.angle_gamma   90.00
#
_symmetry.space_group_name_H-M   'P 1'
#
loop_
_entity.id
_entity.type
_entity.pdbx_description
1 polymer ?
#
loop_
_entity_poly.entity_id
_entity_poly.type
_entity_poly.pdbx_seq_one_letter_code
_entity_poly.pdbx_strand_id
1 'polypeptide(L)'
;DLRFTQIVDVPITLVTGSDGALHRPNDWFGLAESYVRNNYGFEPEDFNVNIFDVSATPQDIGQGWAGIAVSPGNNIAVQSGLGDGFRRIVVDHELGHRFGAPHSGAWRVTNDGNYTPYVWDAKRGEYTVYNAGKHGLTPSPYGVHLDEYGDPFSVMGNISHDQFSVHQKRTNLHWITDAQVPDLDQTGEGVYRVHAHDQLQAIYNEPIDLMGVEDGYSADKYYGLRFDKNSEVYSIGAGVFESKLEVITLEYRRDEGLLFYQDQIGRALGVLDLDLEGGDDRNNRARGLQVGDRIEDIVFATSYAVGGGTNDDFLNSNPPAPSEPWEIRPQWYEFRVLTAGADAFGEFLDIGVEVVTYVPRGDLNDDGFFDQFDVEEFIQNWLTDTSDLNSIAQQMHGDLNNSGFVDIHDAYLLRRILFDNGVVAAADFTYSLVPEPGCLALWTAAMTVLVGARTARRRAPA
;
A
#
# COMPACT_ATOMS: atom_id res chain seq x y z
N ASP A 1 5.86 -15.39 -19.78
CA ASP A 1 6.12 -15.55 -21.23
C ASP A 1 5.01 -16.40 -21.81
N LEU A 2 4.55 -16.13 -23.03
CA LEU A 2 3.51 -16.91 -23.69
C LEU A 2 4.05 -17.49 -24.98
N ARG A 3 3.77 -18.77 -25.21
CA ARG A 3 4.14 -19.44 -26.45
C ARG A 3 2.89 -19.98 -27.11
N PHE A 4 2.73 -19.61 -28.37
CA PHE A 4 1.72 -20.18 -29.25
C PHE A 4 2.12 -21.63 -29.55
N THR A 5 1.35 -22.59 -29.06
CA THR A 5 1.55 -24.01 -29.36
C THR A 5 1.06 -24.37 -30.76
N GLN A 6 0.07 -23.62 -31.28
CA GLN A 6 -0.46 -23.73 -32.63
C GLN A 6 -0.57 -22.33 -33.26
N ILE A 7 -0.07 -22.19 -34.49
CA ILE A 7 -0.28 -21.00 -35.32
C ILE A 7 -0.82 -21.50 -36.65
N VAL A 8 -2.04 -21.07 -36.98
CA VAL A 8 -2.75 -21.55 -38.16
C VAL A 8 -3.35 -20.38 -38.94
N ASP A 9 -3.31 -20.48 -40.26
CA ASP A 9 -3.98 -19.53 -41.15
C ASP A 9 -5.43 -19.95 -41.36
N VAL A 10 -6.36 -19.08 -40.98
CA VAL A 10 -7.80 -19.37 -41.10
C VAL A 10 -8.42 -18.51 -42.20
N PRO A 11 -8.82 -19.10 -43.34
CA PRO A 11 -9.43 -18.35 -44.42
C PRO A 11 -10.87 -17.98 -44.06
N ILE A 12 -11.12 -16.68 -43.89
CA ILE A 12 -12.46 -16.12 -43.67
C ILE A 12 -12.85 -15.27 -44.88
N THR A 13 -14.05 -15.50 -45.41
CA THR A 13 -14.61 -14.67 -46.49
C THR A 13 -15.10 -13.34 -45.91
N LEU A 14 -14.50 -12.23 -46.35
CA LEU A 14 -14.89 -10.89 -45.93
C LEU A 14 -16.18 -10.42 -46.61
N VAL A 15 -16.90 -9.50 -45.97
CA VAL A 15 -18.14 -8.89 -46.47
C VAL A 15 -17.94 -7.39 -46.70
N THR A 16 -18.59 -6.83 -47.73
CA THR A 16 -18.54 -5.37 -47.96
C THR A 16 -19.47 -4.67 -46.98
N GLY A 17 -18.92 -3.80 -46.13
CA GLY A 17 -19.66 -3.01 -45.15
C GLY A 17 -20.40 -1.82 -45.78
N SER A 18 -21.21 -1.15 -44.98
CA SER A 18 -21.97 0.05 -45.40
C SER A 18 -21.08 1.24 -45.75
N ASP A 19 -19.84 1.25 -45.27
CA ASP A 19 -18.77 2.21 -45.59
C ASP A 19 -18.02 1.87 -46.89
N GLY A 20 -18.35 0.74 -47.54
CA GLY A 20 -17.68 0.25 -48.73
C GLY A 20 -16.34 -0.47 -48.47
N ALA A 21 -15.92 -0.61 -47.21
CA ALA A 21 -14.73 -1.37 -46.85
C ALA A 21 -15.04 -2.87 -46.73
N LEU A 22 -14.01 -3.72 -46.75
CA LEU A 22 -14.16 -5.15 -46.44
C LEU A 22 -14.08 -5.36 -44.94
N HIS A 23 -15.14 -5.91 -44.36
CA HIS A 23 -15.27 -6.23 -42.94
C HIS A 23 -15.29 -7.73 -42.72
N ARG A 24 -14.96 -8.14 -41.50
CA ARG A 24 -15.21 -9.50 -41.03
C ARG A 24 -16.73 -9.75 -41.02
N PRO A 25 -17.21 -10.95 -41.41
CA PRO A 25 -18.63 -11.27 -41.28
C PRO A 25 -19.05 -11.31 -39.80
N ASN A 26 -20.35 -11.23 -39.55
CA ASN A 26 -20.88 -11.56 -38.22
C ASN A 26 -20.45 -12.99 -37.85
N ASP A 27 -20.13 -13.22 -36.57
CA ASP A 27 -19.70 -14.54 -36.06
C ASP A 27 -18.41 -15.08 -36.73
N TRP A 28 -17.51 -14.18 -37.15
CA TRP A 28 -16.24 -14.59 -37.75
C TRP A 28 -15.38 -15.48 -36.82
N PHE A 29 -15.53 -15.34 -35.49
CA PHE A 29 -14.85 -16.21 -34.51
C PHE A 29 -15.36 -17.65 -34.58
N GLY A 30 -16.67 -17.88 -34.60
CA GLY A 30 -17.25 -19.23 -34.68
C GLY A 30 -16.94 -19.89 -36.02
N LEU A 31 -16.88 -19.10 -37.10
CA LEU A 31 -16.41 -19.57 -38.40
C LEU A 31 -14.93 -19.97 -38.36
N ALA A 32 -14.10 -19.19 -37.66
CA ALA A 32 -12.68 -19.49 -37.53
C ALA A 32 -12.42 -20.75 -36.71
N GLU A 33 -13.05 -20.88 -35.55
CA GLU A 33 -12.98 -22.06 -34.69
C GLU A 33 -13.49 -23.31 -35.42
N SER A 34 -14.61 -23.20 -36.14
CA SER A 34 -15.13 -24.29 -36.96
C SER A 34 -14.16 -24.70 -38.06
N TYR A 35 -13.49 -23.74 -38.70
CA TYR A 35 -12.44 -24.06 -39.67
C TYR A 35 -11.30 -24.81 -39.00
N VAL A 36 -10.84 -24.35 -37.84
CA VAL A 36 -9.75 -24.96 -37.10
C VAL A 36 -10.07 -26.41 -36.72
N ARG A 37 -11.23 -26.62 -36.11
CA ARG A 37 -11.75 -27.94 -35.73
C ARG A 37 -11.81 -28.89 -36.93
N ASN A 38 -12.34 -28.42 -38.06
CA ASN A 38 -12.57 -29.25 -39.24
C ASN A 38 -11.30 -29.56 -40.06
N ASN A 39 -10.30 -28.68 -40.04
CA ASN A 39 -9.13 -28.79 -40.92
C ASN A 39 -7.84 -29.19 -40.19
N TYR A 40 -7.69 -28.80 -38.92
CA TYR A 40 -6.49 -29.10 -38.13
C TYR A 40 -6.75 -30.11 -37.01
N GLY A 41 -8.02 -30.40 -36.69
CA GLY A 41 -8.39 -31.52 -35.82
C GLY A 41 -8.13 -31.30 -34.34
N PHE A 42 -7.97 -30.05 -33.90
CA PHE A 42 -7.93 -29.67 -32.49
C PHE A 42 -9.10 -28.76 -32.13
N GLU A 43 -9.55 -28.84 -30.88
CA GLU A 43 -10.65 -28.05 -30.35
C GLU A 43 -10.09 -26.72 -29.81
N PRO A 44 -10.49 -25.56 -30.36
CA PRO A 44 -10.03 -24.26 -29.84
C PRO A 44 -10.29 -24.07 -28.34
N GLU A 45 -11.32 -24.69 -27.80
CA GLU A 45 -11.71 -24.65 -26.40
C GLU A 45 -10.77 -25.47 -25.48
N ASP A 46 -9.91 -26.33 -26.04
CA ASP A 46 -8.88 -27.06 -25.28
C ASP A 46 -7.68 -26.16 -24.90
N PHE A 47 -7.58 -24.96 -25.47
CA PHE A 47 -6.49 -24.02 -25.22
C PHE A 47 -6.84 -23.02 -24.11
N ASN A 48 -5.84 -22.53 -23.37
CA ASN A 48 -6.08 -21.47 -22.38
C ASN A 48 -6.49 -20.14 -23.03
N VAL A 49 -6.03 -19.89 -24.26
CA VAL A 49 -6.34 -18.68 -25.01
C VAL A 49 -6.23 -18.92 -26.52
N ASN A 50 -7.16 -18.36 -27.28
CA ASN A 50 -7.13 -18.29 -28.74
C ASN A 50 -6.88 -16.84 -29.14
N ILE A 51 -5.84 -16.61 -29.94
CA ILE A 51 -5.44 -15.26 -30.34
C ILE A 51 -5.62 -15.15 -31.85
N PHE A 52 -6.53 -14.27 -32.25
CA PHE A 52 -6.84 -14.00 -33.65
C PHE A 52 -6.12 -12.72 -34.09
N ASP A 53 -5.15 -12.85 -34.98
CA ASP A 53 -4.62 -11.70 -35.71
C ASP A 53 -5.66 -11.26 -36.75
N VAL A 54 -6.31 -10.13 -36.48
CA VAL A 54 -7.34 -9.56 -37.35
C VAL A 54 -6.90 -8.24 -37.99
N SER A 55 -5.58 -8.04 -38.06
CA SER A 55 -4.92 -6.81 -38.53
C SER A 55 -5.23 -6.42 -39.97
N ALA A 56 -5.71 -7.35 -40.79
CA ALA A 56 -5.97 -7.14 -42.22
C ALA A 56 -7.33 -6.48 -42.53
N THR A 57 -8.19 -6.24 -41.54
CA THR A 57 -9.53 -5.66 -41.74
C THR A 57 -9.77 -4.48 -40.80
N PRO A 58 -10.75 -3.58 -41.06
CA PRO A 58 -11.10 -2.50 -40.13
C PRO A 58 -11.47 -3.01 -38.72
N GLN A 59 -11.38 -2.14 -37.71
CA GLN A 59 -11.80 -2.43 -36.34
C GLN A 59 -13.31 -2.68 -36.27
N ASP A 60 -13.76 -3.69 -35.50
CA ASP A 60 -15.18 -3.97 -35.30
C ASP A 60 -15.84 -2.85 -34.47
N ILE A 61 -17.11 -2.57 -34.74
CA ILE A 61 -17.90 -1.63 -33.93
C ILE A 61 -18.05 -2.21 -32.51
N GLY A 62 -17.35 -1.62 -31.54
CA GLY A 62 -17.34 -2.07 -30.14
C GLY A 62 -16.06 -2.79 -29.70
N GLN A 63 -15.08 -2.96 -30.58
CA GLN A 63 -13.73 -3.40 -30.19
C GLN A 63 -13.08 -2.29 -29.34
N GLY A 64 -12.63 -2.63 -28.13
CA GLY A 64 -12.25 -1.70 -27.06
C GLY A 64 -10.83 -1.12 -27.19
N TRP A 65 -10.16 -0.93 -26.05
CA TRP A 65 -8.81 -0.34 -25.99
C TRP A 65 -7.81 -1.12 -26.86
N ALA A 66 -6.97 -0.37 -27.59
CA ALA A 66 -5.93 -0.88 -28.49
C ALA A 66 -6.38 -1.82 -29.63
N GLY A 67 -7.67 -1.84 -29.96
CA GLY A 67 -8.17 -2.73 -31.02
C GLY A 67 -8.24 -4.18 -30.56
N ILE A 68 -8.64 -4.40 -29.30
CA ILE A 68 -8.88 -5.74 -28.75
C ILE A 68 -10.37 -5.92 -28.42
N ALA A 69 -10.88 -7.10 -28.74
CA ALA A 69 -12.21 -7.55 -28.32
C ALA A 69 -12.05 -8.87 -27.57
N VAL A 70 -12.31 -8.84 -26.26
CA VAL A 70 -12.53 -10.06 -25.48
C VAL A 70 -13.88 -10.61 -25.92
N SER A 71 -13.83 -11.76 -26.59
CA SER A 71 -15.02 -12.44 -27.09
C SER A 71 -15.40 -13.57 -26.12
N PRO A 72 -16.63 -14.12 -26.20
CA PRO A 72 -17.02 -15.28 -25.41
C PRO A 72 -16.04 -16.45 -25.55
N GLY A 73 -16.03 -17.36 -24.57
CA GLY A 73 -15.05 -18.45 -24.56
C GLY A 73 -13.67 -17.89 -24.23
N ASN A 74 -12.60 -18.46 -24.79
CA ASN A 74 -11.17 -18.19 -24.55
C ASN A 74 -10.52 -17.25 -25.62
N ASN A 75 -11.32 -16.43 -26.30
CA ASN A 75 -10.94 -15.73 -27.53
C ASN A 75 -10.49 -14.28 -27.34
N ILE A 76 -9.38 -13.91 -27.99
CA ILE A 76 -8.82 -12.55 -28.05
C ILE A 76 -8.59 -12.17 -29.51
N ALA A 77 -9.16 -11.06 -29.98
CA ALA A 77 -8.86 -10.50 -31.29
C ALA A 77 -7.84 -9.35 -31.18
N VAL A 78 -6.81 -9.32 -32.03
CA VAL A 78 -5.73 -8.30 -32.01
C VAL A 78 -5.64 -7.58 -33.37
N GLN A 79 -5.68 -6.24 -33.36
CA GLN A 79 -5.66 -5.39 -34.55
C GLN A 79 -4.23 -4.94 -34.97
N SER A 80 -4.06 -4.45 -36.22
CA SER A 80 -2.80 -3.91 -36.76
C SER A 80 -2.28 -2.68 -36.00
N GLY A 81 -0.95 -2.49 -35.97
CA GLY A 81 -0.33 -1.22 -35.52
C GLY A 81 0.24 -1.21 -34.10
N LEU A 82 0.02 -2.29 -33.35
CA LEU A 82 0.66 -2.51 -32.05
C LEU A 82 2.06 -3.09 -32.29
N GLY A 83 3.11 -2.37 -31.88
CA GLY A 83 4.49 -2.90 -31.94
C GLY A 83 4.62 -4.20 -31.12
N ASP A 84 5.62 -5.02 -31.44
CA ASP A 84 5.77 -6.39 -30.91
C ASP A 84 5.69 -6.46 -29.36
N GLY A 85 6.24 -5.46 -28.66
CA GLY A 85 6.19 -5.40 -27.20
C GLY A 85 4.78 -5.14 -26.63
N PHE A 86 3.99 -4.29 -27.30
CA PHE A 86 2.64 -3.96 -26.86
C PHE A 86 1.69 -5.15 -27.01
N ARG A 87 1.83 -5.94 -28.10
CA ARG A 87 0.99 -7.13 -28.31
C ARG A 87 1.17 -8.15 -27.20
N ARG A 88 2.41 -8.42 -26.80
CA ARG A 88 2.72 -9.37 -25.72
C ARG A 88 2.11 -8.91 -24.40
N ILE A 89 2.31 -7.64 -24.05
CA ILE A 89 1.81 -7.01 -22.83
C ILE A 89 0.29 -7.20 -22.67
N VAL A 90 -0.49 -6.89 -23.70
CA VAL A 90 -1.95 -7.01 -23.58
C VAL A 90 -2.40 -8.47 -23.60
N VAL A 91 -1.76 -9.33 -24.37
CA VAL A 91 -2.08 -10.77 -24.33
C VAL A 91 -1.80 -11.35 -22.94
N ASP A 92 -0.68 -10.97 -22.30
CA ASP A 92 -0.35 -11.38 -20.93
C ASP A 92 -1.43 -10.91 -19.93
N HIS A 93 -1.94 -9.69 -20.07
CA HIS A 93 -3.04 -9.12 -19.27
C HIS A 93 -4.36 -9.90 -19.43
N GLU A 94 -4.82 -10.06 -20.67
CA GLU A 94 -6.08 -10.74 -20.95
C GLU A 94 -6.03 -12.22 -20.57
N LEU A 95 -4.86 -12.84 -20.66
CA LEU A 95 -4.66 -14.18 -20.13
C LEU A 95 -4.73 -14.20 -18.60
N GLY A 96 -4.26 -13.17 -17.91
CA GLY A 96 -4.45 -13.02 -16.46
C GLY A 96 -5.92 -13.16 -16.05
N HIS A 97 -6.83 -12.51 -16.78
CA HIS A 97 -8.28 -12.66 -16.56
C HIS A 97 -8.78 -14.09 -16.75
N ARG A 98 -8.15 -14.90 -17.62
CA ARG A 98 -8.49 -16.33 -17.79
C ARG A 98 -8.17 -17.16 -16.56
N PHE A 99 -7.10 -16.80 -15.86
CA PHE A 99 -6.76 -17.41 -14.59
C PHE A 99 -7.48 -16.75 -13.41
N GLY A 100 -8.48 -15.89 -13.69
CA GLY A 100 -9.30 -15.25 -12.67
C GLY A 100 -8.62 -14.06 -11.98
N ALA A 101 -7.46 -13.60 -12.48
CA ALA A 101 -6.85 -12.39 -11.95
C ALA A 101 -7.73 -11.18 -12.29
N PRO A 102 -8.23 -10.41 -11.30
CA PRO A 102 -8.89 -9.15 -11.57
C PRO A 102 -7.85 -8.10 -12.00
N HIS A 103 -8.31 -6.92 -12.43
CA HIS A 103 -7.42 -5.77 -12.54
C HIS A 103 -6.69 -5.51 -11.21
N SER A 104 -5.48 -4.99 -11.33
CA SER A 104 -4.67 -4.52 -10.21
C SER A 104 -4.71 -2.99 -10.21
N GLY A 105 -5.31 -2.46 -9.17
CA GLY A 105 -5.48 -1.03 -8.98
C GLY A 105 -4.44 -0.40 -8.07
N ALA A 106 -4.59 0.90 -7.85
CA ALA A 106 -3.87 1.61 -6.81
C ALA A 106 -4.82 2.45 -5.95
N TRP A 107 -4.58 2.46 -4.65
CA TRP A 107 -5.20 3.38 -3.71
C TRP A 107 -4.49 4.71 -3.80
N ARG A 108 -5.10 5.68 -4.48
CA ARG A 108 -4.47 6.95 -4.85
C ARG A 108 -5.11 8.12 -4.12
N VAL A 109 -4.24 8.98 -3.61
CA VAL A 109 -4.61 10.25 -2.98
C VAL A 109 -4.68 11.34 -4.05
N THR A 110 -5.60 11.19 -5.01
CA THR A 110 -5.83 12.17 -6.08
C THR A 110 -6.69 13.32 -5.58
N ASN A 111 -6.26 14.56 -5.83
CA ASN A 111 -7.03 15.77 -5.52
C ASN A 111 -7.38 16.51 -6.82
N ASP A 112 -8.48 16.10 -7.45
CA ASP A 112 -8.92 16.60 -8.75
C ASP A 112 -10.40 17.03 -8.75
N GLY A 113 -10.99 17.25 -9.93
CA GLY A 113 -12.40 17.66 -10.03
C GLY A 113 -13.42 16.59 -9.58
N ASN A 114 -12.99 15.35 -9.40
CA ASN A 114 -13.85 14.22 -9.03
C ASN A 114 -13.55 13.69 -7.62
N TYR A 115 -12.32 13.85 -7.13
CA TYR A 115 -11.86 13.29 -5.86
C TYR A 115 -11.19 14.35 -5.00
N THR A 116 -11.66 14.51 -3.76
CA THR A 116 -10.99 15.31 -2.73
C THR A 116 -10.66 14.38 -1.55
N PRO A 117 -9.38 14.23 -1.17
CA PRO A 117 -9.02 13.44 -0.01
C PRO A 117 -9.21 14.24 1.29
N TYR A 118 -9.67 13.59 2.34
CA TYR A 118 -9.98 14.18 3.64
C TYR A 118 -9.36 13.39 4.80
N VAL A 119 -9.12 14.07 5.91
CA VAL A 119 -8.78 13.49 7.21
C VAL A 119 -9.69 14.05 8.29
N TRP A 120 -9.97 13.24 9.31
CA TRP A 120 -10.77 13.65 10.46
C TRP A 120 -9.92 14.46 11.44
N ASP A 121 -10.31 15.70 11.73
CA ASP A 121 -9.73 16.51 12.81
C ASP A 121 -10.57 16.31 14.07
N ALA A 122 -10.19 15.32 14.88
CA ALA A 122 -10.90 15.00 16.12
C ALA A 122 -11.00 16.19 17.10
N LYS A 123 -10.03 17.11 17.08
CA LYS A 123 -10.06 18.31 17.96
C LYS A 123 -11.11 19.32 17.51
N ARG A 124 -11.35 19.42 16.20
CA ARG A 124 -12.37 20.30 15.63
C ARG A 124 -13.72 19.60 15.46
N GLY A 125 -13.74 18.27 15.47
CA GLY A 125 -14.94 17.47 15.18
C GLY A 125 -15.42 17.66 13.74
N GLU A 126 -14.48 17.82 12.80
CA GLU A 126 -14.80 18.02 11.38
C GLU A 126 -13.80 17.32 10.46
N TYR A 127 -14.24 17.01 9.24
CA TYR A 127 -13.35 16.58 8.16
C TYR A 127 -12.63 17.78 7.56
N THR A 128 -11.32 17.63 7.33
CA THR A 128 -10.49 18.65 6.69
C THR A 128 -9.79 18.06 5.46
N VAL A 129 -9.53 18.90 4.45
CA VAL A 129 -8.84 18.46 3.23
C VAL A 129 -7.45 17.95 3.59
N TYR A 130 -7.12 16.76 3.11
CA TYR A 130 -5.84 16.13 3.32
C TYR A 130 -4.70 16.92 2.66
N ASN A 131 -3.52 16.82 3.28
CA ASN A 131 -2.31 17.52 2.85
C ASN A 131 -1.12 16.78 3.47
N ALA A 132 -0.29 16.15 2.65
CA ALA A 132 0.84 15.33 3.09
C ALA A 132 1.80 16.11 4.01
N GLY A 133 2.13 17.36 3.68
CA GLY A 133 3.05 18.17 4.49
C GLY A 133 2.51 18.55 5.88
N LYS A 134 1.18 18.57 6.07
CA LYS A 134 0.54 18.87 7.35
C LYS A 134 0.18 17.62 8.15
N HIS A 135 -0.28 16.57 7.47
CA HIS A 135 -0.90 15.40 8.09
C HIS A 135 0.01 14.16 8.07
N GLY A 136 1.17 14.22 7.40
CA GLY A 136 2.09 13.09 7.28
C GLY A 136 1.60 12.03 6.28
N LEU A 137 2.20 10.84 6.36
CA LEU A 137 1.88 9.71 5.50
C LEU A 137 0.51 9.11 5.87
N THR A 138 -0.50 9.29 5.00
CA THR A 138 -1.81 8.66 5.12
C THR A 138 -2.22 8.15 3.75
N PRO A 139 -1.83 6.92 3.37
CA PRO A 139 -2.06 6.33 2.04
C PRO A 139 -3.53 6.16 1.63
N SER A 140 -4.44 6.11 2.61
CA SER A 140 -5.88 5.89 2.36
C SER A 140 -6.74 6.88 3.18
N PRO A 141 -6.64 8.18 2.88
CA PRO A 141 -7.52 9.17 3.51
C PRO A 141 -8.97 8.93 3.09
N TYR A 142 -9.93 9.60 3.72
CA TYR A 142 -11.32 9.54 3.28
C TYR A 142 -11.45 10.17 1.90
N GLY A 143 -12.20 9.54 0.99
CA GLY A 143 -12.26 9.99 -0.41
C GLY A 143 -11.07 9.53 -1.26
N VAL A 144 -10.29 8.56 -0.79
CA VAL A 144 -9.28 7.88 -1.60
C VAL A 144 -9.93 7.22 -2.82
N HIS A 145 -9.24 7.30 -3.95
CA HIS A 145 -9.68 6.69 -5.20
C HIS A 145 -9.00 5.32 -5.36
N LEU A 146 -9.79 4.26 -5.55
CA LEU A 146 -9.27 3.01 -6.10
C LEU A 146 -9.25 3.13 -7.62
N ASP A 147 -8.12 3.54 -8.15
CA ASP A 147 -7.87 3.55 -9.59
C ASP A 147 -7.73 2.09 -10.03
N GLU A 148 -8.74 1.53 -10.69
CA GLU A 148 -8.83 0.10 -11.03
C GLU A 148 -7.63 -0.39 -11.86
N TYR A 149 -7.04 0.49 -12.67
CA TYR A 149 -5.81 0.24 -13.43
C TYR A 149 -4.65 1.06 -12.87
N GLY A 150 -4.67 1.42 -11.60
CA GLY A 150 -3.68 2.30 -11.01
C GLY A 150 -2.34 1.64 -10.70
N ASP A 151 -2.25 0.31 -10.69
CA ASP A 151 -1.01 -0.39 -10.33
C ASP A 151 0.04 -0.30 -11.45
N PRO A 152 1.17 0.39 -11.24
CA PRO A 152 2.23 0.51 -12.24
C PRO A 152 3.25 -0.62 -12.16
N PHE A 153 3.00 -1.66 -11.38
CA PHE A 153 3.90 -2.81 -11.21
C PHE A 153 3.26 -4.11 -11.67
N SER A 154 1.96 -4.13 -11.94
CA SER A 154 1.26 -5.35 -12.29
C SER A 154 0.90 -5.41 -13.77
N VAL A 155 1.05 -6.62 -14.33
CA VAL A 155 0.50 -6.97 -15.65
C VAL A 155 -1.01 -6.69 -15.69
N MET A 156 -1.70 -6.78 -14.55
CA MET A 156 -3.12 -6.50 -14.44
C MET A 156 -3.45 -5.01 -14.19
N GLY A 157 -2.46 -4.12 -14.18
CA GLY A 157 -2.62 -2.68 -13.93
C GLY A 157 -2.46 -1.78 -15.16
N ASN A 158 -1.97 -0.56 -14.95
CA ASN A 158 -2.09 0.62 -15.83
C ASN A 158 -1.59 0.45 -17.28
N ILE A 159 -0.41 -0.12 -17.43
CA ILE A 159 0.25 -0.27 -18.74
C ILE A 159 0.59 -1.73 -19.02
N SER A 160 0.03 -2.63 -18.21
CA SER A 160 0.11 -4.08 -18.33
C SER A 160 1.52 -4.66 -18.43
N HIS A 161 2.53 -3.92 -17.97
CA HIS A 161 3.92 -4.38 -17.95
C HIS A 161 4.26 -5.08 -16.62
N ASP A 162 5.49 -5.57 -16.53
CA ASP A 162 6.07 -6.24 -15.37
C ASP A 162 5.48 -7.63 -15.05
N GLN A 163 5.11 -7.86 -13.80
CA GLN A 163 4.88 -9.18 -13.22
C GLN A 163 3.58 -9.17 -12.43
N PHE A 164 2.85 -10.29 -12.45
CA PHE A 164 1.74 -10.49 -11.52
C PHE A 164 2.22 -10.29 -10.08
N SER A 165 1.38 -9.66 -9.26
CA SER A 165 1.66 -9.47 -7.83
C SER A 165 1.75 -10.82 -7.12
N VAL A 166 2.40 -10.86 -5.97
CA VAL A 166 2.45 -12.01 -5.06
C VAL A 166 1.04 -12.47 -4.71
N HIS A 167 0.12 -11.52 -4.49
CA HIS A 167 -1.28 -11.85 -4.27
C HIS A 167 -1.84 -12.68 -5.43
N GLN A 168 -1.76 -12.18 -6.67
CA GLN A 168 -2.30 -12.88 -7.85
C GLN A 168 -1.60 -14.21 -8.10
N LYS A 169 -0.28 -14.27 -7.90
CA LYS A 169 0.52 -15.49 -8.00
C LYS A 169 0.06 -16.56 -7.01
N ARG A 170 -0.36 -16.17 -5.80
CA ARG A 170 -0.87 -17.07 -4.77
C ARG A 170 -2.32 -17.49 -5.01
N THR A 171 -3.21 -16.51 -5.20
CA THR A 171 -4.68 -16.71 -5.13
C THR A 171 -5.29 -17.15 -6.45
N ASN A 172 -4.81 -16.62 -7.58
CA ASN A 172 -5.40 -16.84 -8.90
C ASN A 172 -4.58 -17.82 -9.74
N LEU A 173 -3.27 -17.62 -9.77
CA LEU A 173 -2.36 -18.37 -10.65
C LEU A 173 -1.82 -19.64 -9.99
N HIS A 174 -1.81 -19.69 -8.65
CA HIS A 174 -1.25 -20.78 -7.86
C HIS A 174 0.22 -21.12 -8.19
N TRP A 175 1.01 -20.10 -8.54
CA TRP A 175 2.46 -20.22 -8.79
C TRP A 175 3.27 -20.27 -7.49
N ILE A 176 2.72 -19.73 -6.41
CA ILE A 176 3.27 -19.79 -5.05
C ILE A 176 2.21 -20.25 -4.06
N THR A 177 2.66 -20.79 -2.92
CA THR A 177 1.81 -21.37 -1.88
C THR A 177 1.67 -20.46 -0.66
N ASP A 178 0.72 -20.78 0.24
CA ASP A 178 0.60 -20.09 1.53
C ASP A 178 1.86 -20.21 2.39
N ALA A 179 2.64 -21.29 2.26
CA ALA A 179 3.91 -21.42 2.98
C ALA A 179 4.97 -20.42 2.51
N GLN A 180 4.84 -19.89 1.29
CA GLN A 180 5.74 -18.92 0.69
C GLN A 180 5.25 -17.47 0.85
N VAL A 181 4.03 -17.30 1.37
CA VAL A 181 3.42 -16.01 1.72
C VAL A 181 2.74 -16.19 3.09
N PRO A 182 3.52 -16.43 4.16
CA PRO A 182 2.97 -16.81 5.45
C PRO A 182 2.08 -15.71 6.03
N ASP A 183 1.14 -16.17 6.84
CA ASP A 183 0.15 -15.35 7.53
C ASP A 183 0.70 -14.88 8.88
N LEU A 184 0.93 -13.58 9.03
CA LEU A 184 1.52 -13.00 10.24
C LEU A 184 0.62 -13.19 11.46
N ASP A 185 -0.69 -13.31 11.28
CA ASP A 185 -1.61 -13.61 12.38
C ASP A 185 -1.40 -15.03 12.95
N GLN A 186 -0.65 -15.88 12.22
CA GLN A 186 -0.26 -17.21 12.64
C GLN A 186 1.23 -17.29 13.04
N THR A 187 2.10 -16.53 12.39
CA THR A 187 3.55 -16.60 12.62
C THR A 187 4.07 -15.59 13.64
N GLY A 188 3.37 -14.48 13.85
CA GLY A 188 3.68 -13.46 14.85
C GLY A 188 4.85 -12.55 14.48
N GLU A 189 5.44 -11.93 15.51
CA GLU A 189 6.58 -11.02 15.39
C GLU A 189 7.88 -11.73 14.96
N GLY A 190 8.79 -10.98 14.34
CA GLY A 190 10.12 -11.48 14.01
C GLY A 190 10.78 -10.77 12.85
N VAL A 191 11.90 -11.36 12.39
CA VAL A 191 12.59 -10.91 11.18
C VAL A 191 12.33 -11.91 10.06
N TYR A 192 11.75 -11.43 8.97
CA TYR A 192 11.36 -12.23 7.82
C TYR A 192 12.23 -11.86 6.63
N ARG A 193 12.86 -12.88 6.01
CA ARG A 193 13.57 -12.70 4.75
C ARG A 193 12.61 -12.90 3.58
N VAL A 194 12.32 -11.84 2.84
CA VAL A 194 11.42 -11.85 1.69
C VAL A 194 12.23 -11.63 0.40
N HIS A 195 12.14 -12.57 -0.52
CA HIS A 195 12.86 -12.55 -1.79
C HIS A 195 12.08 -11.81 -2.89
N ALA A 196 12.82 -11.14 -3.76
CA ALA A 196 12.28 -10.42 -4.90
C ALA A 196 11.61 -11.41 -5.87
N HIS A 197 10.29 -11.33 -6.00
CA HIS A 197 9.52 -12.28 -6.81
C HIS A 197 9.54 -11.97 -8.31
N ASP A 198 10.05 -10.80 -8.68
CA ASP A 198 10.07 -10.22 -10.03
C ASP A 198 11.39 -10.46 -10.78
N GLN A 199 12.37 -11.09 -10.11
CA GLN A 199 13.65 -11.48 -10.70
C GLN A 199 13.64 -12.86 -11.34
N LEU A 200 12.67 -13.69 -10.97
CA LEU A 200 12.64 -15.07 -11.40
C LEU A 200 12.16 -15.15 -12.85
N GLN A 201 12.96 -15.81 -13.70
CA GLN A 201 12.64 -15.98 -15.11
C GLN A 201 11.62 -17.11 -15.31
N ALA A 202 10.60 -16.85 -16.11
CA ALA A 202 9.67 -17.88 -16.54
C ALA A 202 10.40 -18.94 -17.39
N ILE A 203 10.12 -20.22 -17.16
CA ILE A 203 10.59 -21.33 -18.00
C ILE A 203 9.50 -22.18 -18.56
N TYR A 204 9.92 -22.97 -19.54
CA TYR A 204 9.11 -23.98 -20.17
C TYR A 204 9.61 -25.38 -19.78
N ASN A 205 8.77 -26.15 -19.08
CA ASN A 205 9.01 -27.56 -18.83
C ASN A 205 8.40 -28.38 -20.00
N GLU A 206 9.21 -28.59 -21.04
CA GLU A 206 8.83 -29.30 -22.27
C GLU A 206 8.22 -30.71 -22.02
N PRO A 207 8.73 -31.56 -21.11
CA PRO A 207 8.14 -32.87 -20.82
C PRO A 207 6.68 -32.91 -20.37
N ILE A 208 6.19 -31.87 -19.69
CA ILE A 208 4.82 -31.81 -19.15
C ILE A 208 4.00 -30.66 -19.74
N ASP A 209 4.54 -30.02 -20.78
CA ASP A 209 3.94 -28.87 -21.47
C ASP A 209 3.42 -27.80 -20.50
N LEU A 210 4.22 -27.53 -19.45
CA LEU A 210 3.88 -26.58 -18.39
C LEU A 210 4.82 -25.39 -18.45
N MET A 211 4.24 -24.19 -18.56
CA MET A 211 4.95 -22.94 -18.31
C MET A 211 4.98 -22.70 -16.79
N GLY A 212 6.18 -22.49 -16.26
CA GLY A 212 6.45 -22.20 -14.86
C GLY A 212 7.59 -21.18 -14.74
N VAL A 213 8.34 -21.23 -13.65
CA VAL A 213 9.53 -20.40 -13.36
C VAL A 213 10.72 -21.36 -13.23
N GLU A 214 11.91 -21.13 -13.82
CA GLU A 214 12.99 -22.19 -13.79
C GLU A 214 13.34 -22.44 -12.35
N ASP A 215 13.37 -23.71 -11.96
CA ASP A 215 13.67 -24.09 -10.58
C ASP A 215 12.78 -23.41 -9.52
N GLY A 216 11.56 -23.01 -9.92
CA GLY A 216 10.46 -22.62 -9.05
C GLY A 216 10.70 -21.37 -8.21
N TYR A 217 9.59 -20.80 -7.75
CA TYR A 217 9.62 -20.20 -6.43
C TYR A 217 10.10 -21.27 -5.45
N SER A 218 11.28 -21.09 -4.85
CA SER A 218 11.82 -22.07 -3.91
C SER A 218 10.84 -22.27 -2.76
N ALA A 219 10.44 -23.52 -2.55
CA ALA A 219 9.34 -23.86 -1.63
C ALA A 219 9.65 -23.49 -0.16
N ASP A 220 10.92 -23.27 0.17
CA ASP A 220 11.41 -22.89 1.50
C ASP A 220 11.71 -21.38 1.63
N LYS A 221 11.32 -20.55 0.66
CA LYS A 221 11.54 -19.10 0.65
C LYS A 221 10.23 -18.34 0.71
N TYR A 222 10.28 -17.17 1.37
CA TYR A 222 9.17 -16.24 1.37
C TYR A 222 9.32 -15.25 0.22
N TYR A 223 8.20 -15.00 -0.46
CA TYR A 223 8.11 -14.02 -1.55
C TYR A 223 7.16 -12.87 -1.21
N GLY A 224 6.43 -13.00 -0.11
CA GLY A 224 5.68 -11.94 0.52
C GLY A 224 5.27 -12.33 1.93
N LEU A 225 4.50 -11.46 2.57
CA LEU A 225 3.83 -11.72 3.85
C LEU A 225 2.37 -11.36 3.68
N ARG A 226 1.48 -11.89 4.54
CA ARG A 226 0.09 -11.43 4.58
C ARG A 226 -0.40 -11.30 6.01
N PHE A 227 -1.43 -10.50 6.22
CA PHE A 227 -2.17 -10.45 7.47
C PHE A 227 -3.59 -9.95 7.23
N ASP A 228 -4.49 -10.31 8.14
CA ASP A 228 -5.84 -9.79 8.15
C ASP A 228 -5.91 -8.56 9.06
N LYS A 229 -6.70 -7.55 8.67
CA LYS A 229 -6.96 -6.39 9.51
C LYS A 229 -8.43 -6.02 9.55
N ASN A 230 -8.88 -5.62 10.73
CA ASN A 230 -10.18 -4.96 10.86
C ASN A 230 -10.06 -3.52 10.37
N SER A 231 -11.00 -3.10 9.54
CA SER A 231 -11.17 -1.74 9.07
C SER A 231 -12.64 -1.33 9.15
N GLU A 232 -12.92 -0.08 8.85
CA GLU A 232 -14.26 0.38 8.52
C GLU A 232 -14.29 1.11 7.18
N VAL A 233 -15.35 0.83 6.41
CA VAL A 233 -15.57 1.43 5.10
C VAL A 233 -16.85 2.23 5.13
N TYR A 234 -16.77 3.49 4.73
CA TYR A 234 -17.96 4.30 4.59
C TYR A 234 -18.81 3.83 3.40
N SER A 235 -20.03 3.39 3.70
CA SER A 235 -21.02 2.97 2.72
C SER A 235 -21.89 4.16 2.33
N ILE A 236 -21.62 4.79 1.18
CA ILE A 236 -22.34 5.99 0.70
C ILE A 236 -23.87 5.74 0.67
N GLY A 237 -24.29 4.56 0.22
CA GLY A 237 -25.71 4.21 0.13
C GLY A 237 -26.40 4.03 1.49
N ALA A 238 -25.65 3.57 2.50
CA ALA A 238 -26.17 3.36 3.85
C ALA A 238 -25.97 4.56 4.77
N GLY A 239 -25.07 5.47 4.43
CA GLY A 239 -24.74 6.64 5.24
C GLY A 239 -23.99 6.32 6.53
N VAL A 240 -23.34 5.15 6.62
CA VAL A 240 -22.67 4.65 7.82
C VAL A 240 -21.33 4.00 7.50
N PHE A 241 -20.44 3.95 8.49
CA PHE A 241 -19.26 3.10 8.45
C PHE A 241 -19.64 1.65 8.73
N GLU A 242 -19.16 0.74 7.89
CA GLU A 242 -19.34 -0.70 8.04
C GLU A 242 -17.98 -1.33 8.38
N SER A 243 -17.93 -2.13 9.45
CA SER A 243 -16.75 -2.94 9.74
C SER A 243 -16.47 -3.92 8.59
N LYS A 244 -15.21 -4.02 8.19
CA LYS A 244 -14.71 -4.98 7.20
C LYS A 244 -13.47 -5.68 7.73
N LEU A 245 -13.27 -6.90 7.26
CA LEU A 245 -12.01 -7.61 7.37
C LEU A 245 -11.32 -7.47 6.02
N GLU A 246 -10.09 -7.00 6.04
CA GLU A 246 -9.25 -6.82 4.86
C GLU A 246 -8.03 -7.71 4.93
N VAL A 247 -7.52 -8.09 3.77
CA VAL A 247 -6.26 -8.81 3.67
C VAL A 247 -5.21 -7.87 3.11
N ILE A 248 -4.13 -7.68 3.84
CA ILE A 248 -2.95 -6.97 3.34
C ILE A 248 -1.92 -8.00 2.89
N THR A 249 -1.38 -7.83 1.68
CA THR A 249 -0.26 -8.61 1.17
C THR A 249 0.94 -7.70 0.97
N LEU A 250 2.07 -8.07 1.55
CA LEU A 250 3.36 -7.42 1.35
C LEU A 250 4.11 -8.15 0.24
N GLU A 251 4.79 -7.42 -0.63
CA GLU A 251 5.70 -7.99 -1.61
C GLU A 251 6.97 -7.17 -1.75
N TYR A 252 8.09 -7.84 -2.01
CA TYR A 252 9.34 -7.18 -2.34
C TYR A 252 9.59 -7.27 -3.85
N ARG A 253 9.89 -6.11 -4.45
CA ARG A 253 10.37 -5.98 -5.83
C ARG A 253 11.73 -5.32 -5.86
N ARG A 254 12.64 -5.84 -6.67
CA ARG A 254 14.06 -5.42 -6.66
C ARG A 254 14.23 -3.89 -6.65
N ASP A 255 13.58 -3.25 -7.61
CA ASP A 255 13.83 -1.84 -7.93
C ASP A 255 12.85 -0.90 -7.20
N GLU A 256 11.85 -1.44 -6.49
CA GLU A 256 10.74 -0.65 -5.89
C GLU A 256 10.69 -0.73 -4.37
N GLY A 257 11.36 -1.72 -3.76
CA GLY A 257 11.32 -1.96 -2.32
C GLY A 257 10.11 -2.77 -1.88
N LEU A 258 9.69 -2.57 -0.64
CA LEU A 258 8.56 -3.29 -0.03
C LEU A 258 7.24 -2.59 -0.32
N LEU A 259 6.37 -3.25 -1.09
CA LEU A 259 5.05 -2.76 -1.47
C LEU A 259 3.96 -3.40 -0.60
N PHE A 260 2.86 -2.67 -0.42
CA PHE A 260 1.70 -3.13 0.32
C PHE A 260 0.48 -3.14 -0.59
N TYR A 261 -0.22 -4.26 -0.63
CA TYR A 261 -1.42 -4.46 -1.40
C TYR A 261 -2.59 -4.70 -0.47
N GLN A 262 -3.63 -3.87 -0.59
CA GLN A 262 -4.89 -4.04 0.11
C GLN A 262 -5.88 -4.76 -0.80
N ASP A 263 -6.28 -5.96 -0.37
CA ASP A 263 -7.37 -6.72 -0.98
C ASP A 263 -8.69 -6.38 -0.29
N GLN A 264 -9.68 -6.01 -1.10
CA GLN A 264 -11.06 -5.93 -0.67
C GLN A 264 -11.78 -7.18 -1.14
N ILE A 265 -12.28 -7.98 -0.21
CA ILE A 265 -13.04 -9.21 -0.51
C ILE A 265 -14.07 -8.94 -1.62
N GLY A 266 -13.83 -9.52 -2.80
CA GLY A 266 -14.70 -9.41 -3.97
C GLY A 266 -14.49 -8.18 -4.86
N ARG A 267 -13.36 -7.46 -4.74
CA ARG A 267 -12.98 -6.30 -5.58
C ARG A 267 -11.54 -6.43 -6.07
N ALA A 268 -11.10 -5.45 -6.87
CA ALA A 268 -9.74 -5.35 -7.38
C ALA A 268 -8.73 -5.19 -6.24
N LEU A 269 -7.59 -5.87 -6.38
CA LEU A 269 -6.43 -5.71 -5.52
C LEU A 269 -5.84 -4.32 -5.74
N GLY A 270 -5.58 -3.54 -4.69
CA GLY A 270 -5.01 -2.19 -4.83
C GLY A 270 -3.65 -2.05 -4.16
N VAL A 271 -2.61 -1.62 -4.87
CA VAL A 271 -1.35 -1.20 -4.24
C VAL A 271 -1.58 0.10 -3.46
N LEU A 272 -1.08 0.17 -2.23
CA LEU A 272 -1.11 1.36 -1.40
C LEU A 272 -0.04 2.35 -1.87
N ASP A 273 -0.42 3.59 -2.12
CA ASP A 273 0.51 4.66 -2.47
C ASP A 273 1.20 5.19 -1.21
N LEU A 274 2.41 4.71 -0.92
CA LEU A 274 3.19 5.18 0.23
C LEU A 274 4.03 6.42 -0.09
N ASP A 275 4.12 6.85 -1.35
CA ASP A 275 4.82 8.06 -1.75
C ASP A 275 3.83 9.13 -2.17
N LEU A 276 3.53 10.00 -1.22
CA LEU A 276 2.62 11.11 -1.44
C LEU A 276 3.24 12.24 -2.28
N GLU A 277 4.54 12.20 -2.56
CA GLU A 277 5.21 13.15 -3.46
C GLU A 277 4.99 12.81 -4.94
N GLY A 278 4.58 11.58 -5.24
CA GLY A 278 4.32 11.05 -6.58
C GLY A 278 3.29 11.78 -7.44
N GLY A 279 2.45 12.60 -6.81
CA GLY A 279 1.41 13.37 -7.47
C GLY A 279 0.38 12.52 -8.22
N ASP A 280 -0.31 13.15 -9.17
CA ASP A 280 -1.38 12.51 -9.94
C ASP A 280 -0.86 11.57 -11.06
N ASP A 281 0.43 11.21 -11.08
CA ASP A 281 0.97 10.28 -12.07
C ASP A 281 0.66 8.82 -11.71
N ARG A 282 -0.23 8.22 -12.50
CA ARG A 282 -0.58 6.79 -12.48
C ARG A 282 0.60 5.85 -12.78
N ASN A 283 1.71 6.37 -13.28
CA ASN A 283 2.93 5.59 -13.52
C ASN A 283 4.00 5.80 -12.44
N ASN A 284 3.70 6.54 -11.35
CA ASN A 284 4.68 6.70 -10.28
C ASN A 284 4.99 5.34 -9.63
N ARG A 285 6.27 4.97 -9.67
CA ARG A 285 6.80 3.70 -9.15
C ARG A 285 7.45 3.84 -7.77
N ALA A 286 7.76 5.05 -7.33
CA ALA A 286 8.15 5.26 -5.95
C ALA A 286 6.91 5.02 -5.09
N ARG A 287 6.71 3.81 -4.55
CA ARG A 287 5.57 3.46 -3.69
C ARG A 287 5.94 2.50 -2.56
N GLY A 288 7.17 1.99 -2.57
CA GLY A 288 7.65 0.98 -1.63
C GLY A 288 8.62 1.52 -0.60
N LEU A 289 8.67 0.86 0.55
CA LEU A 289 9.64 1.14 1.61
C LEU A 289 11.03 0.66 1.20
N GLN A 290 12.02 1.50 1.46
CA GLN A 290 13.44 1.25 1.25
C GLN A 290 14.12 0.85 2.56
N VAL A 291 15.37 0.38 2.48
CA VAL A 291 16.17 0.04 3.67
C VAL A 291 16.30 1.25 4.59
N GLY A 292 15.93 1.06 5.86
CA GLY A 292 15.86 2.09 6.89
C GLY A 292 14.46 2.68 7.10
N ASP A 293 13.54 2.44 6.16
CA ASP A 293 12.16 2.92 6.30
C ASP A 293 11.36 2.02 7.25
N ARG A 294 10.31 2.61 7.82
CA ARG A 294 9.33 1.92 8.65
C ARG A 294 7.92 2.45 8.43
N ILE A 295 6.93 1.60 8.67
CA ILE A 295 5.52 1.98 8.66
C ILE A 295 4.74 1.17 9.69
N GLU A 296 3.73 1.77 10.28
CA GLU A 296 2.74 1.07 11.11
C GLU A 296 1.45 0.92 10.30
N ASP A 297 0.88 -0.27 10.23
CA ASP A 297 -0.32 -0.49 9.42
C ASP A 297 -1.58 0.23 9.94
N ILE A 298 -1.61 0.69 11.20
CA ILE A 298 -2.70 1.51 11.73
C ILE A 298 -2.84 2.86 10.99
N VAL A 299 -1.77 3.35 10.36
CA VAL A 299 -1.76 4.64 9.64
C VAL A 299 -2.40 4.55 8.25
N PHE A 300 -2.71 3.34 7.77
CA PHE A 300 -3.40 3.15 6.50
C PHE A 300 -4.56 2.15 6.58
N ALA A 301 -5.67 2.56 5.97
CA ALA A 301 -6.91 1.84 5.69
C ALA A 301 -7.57 1.25 6.95
N THR A 302 -7.44 1.95 8.08
CA THR A 302 -8.23 1.65 9.29
C THR A 302 -9.67 2.15 9.13
N SER A 303 -9.83 3.36 8.58
CA SER A 303 -11.12 3.95 8.25
C SER A 303 -11.00 4.71 6.92
N TYR A 304 -11.83 4.39 5.93
CA TYR A 304 -11.75 5.04 4.62
C TYR A 304 -13.09 5.02 3.87
N ALA A 305 -13.13 5.74 2.76
CA ALA A 305 -14.28 5.80 1.86
C ALA A 305 -13.79 5.69 0.42
N VAL A 306 -14.44 4.83 -0.38
CA VAL A 306 -14.12 4.67 -1.80
C VAL A 306 -15.13 5.46 -2.63
N GLY A 307 -14.66 6.41 -3.44
CA GLY A 307 -15.53 7.18 -4.34
C GLY A 307 -16.24 6.27 -5.35
N GLY A 308 -17.55 6.46 -5.52
CA GLY A 308 -18.40 5.63 -6.40
C GLY A 308 -18.40 6.02 -7.88
N GLY A 309 -17.84 7.19 -8.23
CA GLY A 309 -17.79 7.70 -9.59
C GLY A 309 -17.57 9.22 -9.66
N THR A 310 -17.73 9.80 -10.83
CA THR A 310 -17.59 11.25 -11.05
C THR A 310 -18.65 12.03 -10.25
N ASN A 311 -18.21 13.02 -9.47
CA ASN A 311 -19.01 13.88 -8.57
C ASN A 311 -19.53 13.23 -7.27
N ASP A 312 -19.10 12.02 -6.92
CA ASP A 312 -19.40 11.41 -5.62
C ASP A 312 -18.37 11.82 -4.56
N ASP A 313 -18.29 13.12 -4.27
CA ASP A 313 -17.43 13.62 -3.18
C ASP A 313 -17.93 13.07 -1.83
N PHE A 314 -16.99 12.51 -1.06
CA PHE A 314 -17.25 11.91 0.24
C PHE A 314 -18.07 12.83 1.17
N LEU A 315 -17.78 14.14 1.20
CA LEU A 315 -18.48 15.05 2.11
C LEU A 315 -19.93 15.33 1.71
N ASN A 316 -20.30 15.14 0.44
CA ASN A 316 -21.69 15.32 -0.01
C ASN A 316 -22.65 14.35 0.68
N SER A 317 -22.13 13.25 1.23
CA SER A 317 -22.91 12.24 1.95
C SER A 317 -23.16 12.57 3.42
N ASN A 318 -22.58 13.66 3.96
CA ASN A 318 -22.57 14.00 5.38
C ASN A 318 -22.15 12.82 6.28
N PRO A 319 -20.95 12.28 6.07
CA PRO A 319 -20.47 11.12 6.82
C PRO A 319 -20.39 11.46 8.33
N PRO A 320 -20.72 10.51 9.22
CA PRO A 320 -20.53 10.70 10.67
C PRO A 320 -19.03 10.77 10.99
N ALA A 321 -18.70 11.06 12.26
CA ALA A 321 -17.32 10.85 12.73
C ALA A 321 -16.94 9.37 12.56
N PRO A 322 -15.71 9.08 12.10
CA PRO A 322 -15.20 7.71 12.10
C PRO A 322 -14.93 7.26 13.53
N SER A 323 -14.75 5.95 13.72
CA SER A 323 -14.17 5.43 14.97
C SER A 323 -12.71 5.85 15.09
N GLU A 324 -12.22 5.93 16.31
CA GLU A 324 -10.78 6.14 16.49
C GLU A 324 -10.03 4.88 16.04
N PRO A 325 -8.87 4.99 15.35
CA PRO A 325 -8.19 3.83 14.77
C PRO A 325 -7.92 2.68 15.76
N TRP A 326 -7.57 3.00 17.01
CA TRP A 326 -7.30 2.01 18.06
C TRP A 326 -8.57 1.32 18.61
N GLU A 327 -9.76 1.89 18.44
CA GLU A 327 -11.02 1.23 18.79
C GLU A 327 -11.32 0.09 17.82
N ILE A 328 -10.91 0.25 16.56
CA ILE A 328 -11.03 -0.78 15.51
C ILE A 328 -9.89 -1.79 15.64
N ARG A 329 -8.68 -1.29 15.92
CA ARG A 329 -7.44 -2.08 16.00
C ARG A 329 -6.65 -1.72 17.26
N PRO A 330 -6.93 -2.37 18.40
CA PRO A 330 -6.13 -2.17 19.62
C PRO A 330 -4.73 -2.76 19.49
N GLN A 331 -4.49 -3.58 18.48
CA GLN A 331 -3.18 -4.13 18.12
C GLN A 331 -2.98 -4.04 16.60
N TRP A 332 -1.75 -3.76 16.19
CA TRP A 332 -1.39 -3.52 14.80
C TRP A 332 0.08 -3.87 14.56
N TYR A 333 0.52 -3.93 13.31
CA TYR A 333 1.89 -4.30 12.96
C TYR A 333 2.73 -3.05 12.63
N GLU A 334 3.95 -3.00 13.15
CA GLU A 334 5.02 -2.17 12.62
C GLU A 334 5.91 -3.01 11.70
N PHE A 335 6.20 -2.47 10.52
CA PHE A 335 7.12 -3.04 9.54
C PHE A 335 8.36 -2.15 9.43
N ARG A 336 9.54 -2.76 9.50
CA ARG A 336 10.83 -2.09 9.28
C ARG A 336 11.63 -2.79 8.20
N VAL A 337 12.11 -2.08 7.19
CA VAL A 337 13.01 -2.68 6.19
C VAL A 337 14.44 -2.59 6.71
N LEU A 338 14.97 -3.69 7.23
CA LEU A 338 16.22 -3.70 8.00
C LEU A 338 17.45 -3.71 7.10
N THR A 339 17.49 -4.64 6.15
CA THR A 339 18.62 -4.81 5.23
C THR A 339 18.16 -5.31 3.87
N ALA A 340 18.95 -5.03 2.83
CA ALA A 340 18.83 -5.64 1.52
C ALA A 340 20.07 -6.49 1.25
N GLY A 341 19.90 -7.60 0.52
CA GLY A 341 20.99 -8.48 0.14
C GLY A 341 20.66 -9.33 -1.08
N ALA A 342 21.60 -10.19 -1.45
CA ALA A 342 21.40 -11.19 -2.50
C ALA A 342 22.02 -12.51 -2.07
N ASP A 343 21.39 -13.62 -2.43
CA ASP A 343 21.94 -14.96 -2.27
C ASP A 343 21.73 -15.80 -3.55
N ALA A 344 21.85 -17.13 -3.43
CA ALA A 344 21.71 -18.02 -4.57
C ALA A 344 20.29 -18.03 -5.18
N PHE A 345 19.29 -17.52 -4.47
CA PHE A 345 17.88 -17.49 -4.90
C PHE A 345 17.45 -16.15 -5.48
N GLY A 346 18.28 -15.11 -5.31
CA GLY A 346 18.00 -13.76 -5.80
C GLY A 346 18.20 -12.71 -4.72
N GLU A 347 17.71 -11.51 -4.98
CA GLU A 347 17.72 -10.41 -4.03
C GLU A 347 16.63 -10.61 -2.96
N PHE A 348 16.88 -10.06 -1.77
CA PHE A 348 15.96 -10.13 -0.64
C PHE A 348 15.99 -8.87 0.22
N LEU A 349 14.91 -8.68 0.98
CA LEU A 349 14.83 -7.79 2.13
C LEU A 349 14.67 -8.60 3.41
N ASP A 350 15.38 -8.21 4.47
CA ASP A 350 15.05 -8.61 5.83
C ASP A 350 14.09 -7.58 6.42
N ILE A 351 12.87 -8.01 6.75
CA ILE A 351 11.76 -7.19 7.26
C ILE A 351 11.56 -7.50 8.73
N GLY A 352 11.71 -6.50 9.60
CA GLY A 352 11.29 -6.58 11.00
C GLY A 352 9.79 -6.37 11.10
N VAL A 353 9.11 -7.26 11.82
CA VAL A 353 7.68 -7.20 12.11
C VAL A 353 7.51 -7.21 13.62
N GLU A 354 6.89 -6.17 14.15
CA GLU A 354 6.57 -6.01 15.58
C GLU A 354 5.06 -5.79 15.74
N VAL A 355 4.46 -6.34 16.80
CA VAL A 355 3.08 -6.08 17.19
C VAL A 355 3.09 -4.93 18.16
N VAL A 356 2.43 -3.85 17.75
CA VAL A 356 2.22 -2.67 18.58
C VAL A 356 0.85 -2.79 19.22
N THR A 357 0.78 -2.58 20.53
CA THR A 357 -0.48 -2.53 21.28
C THR A 357 -0.79 -1.07 21.64
N TYR A 358 -2.05 -0.68 21.49
CA TYR A 358 -2.49 0.64 21.89
C TYR A 358 -2.24 0.87 23.38
N VAL A 359 -1.55 1.96 23.68
CA VAL A 359 -1.46 2.51 25.04
C VAL A 359 -2.08 3.91 24.98
N PRO A 360 -3.05 4.25 25.85
CA PRO A 360 -3.59 5.59 25.91
C PRO A 360 -2.48 6.63 26.08
N ARG A 361 -2.44 7.62 25.20
CA ARG A 361 -1.38 8.63 25.22
C ARG A 361 -1.32 9.32 26.59
N GLY A 362 -0.17 9.25 27.24
CA GLY A 362 0.09 9.83 28.57
C GLY A 362 -0.02 8.85 29.74
N ASP A 363 -0.47 7.63 29.50
CA ASP A 363 -0.30 6.46 30.37
C ASP A 363 1.04 5.81 29.99
N LEU A 364 2.13 6.28 30.59
CA LEU A 364 3.49 5.94 30.17
C LEU A 364 3.94 4.58 30.68
N ASN A 365 3.31 4.08 31.73
CA ASN A 365 3.62 2.79 32.36
C ASN A 365 2.61 1.68 31.99
N ASP A 366 1.61 1.98 31.16
CA ASP A 366 0.58 1.06 30.67
C ASP A 366 -0.19 0.35 31.80
N ASP A 367 -0.52 1.09 32.86
CA ASP A 367 -1.27 0.57 34.00
C ASP A 367 -2.78 0.92 33.96
N GLY A 368 -3.20 1.69 32.96
CA GLY A 368 -4.56 2.14 32.74
C GLY A 368 -4.96 3.37 33.56
N PHE A 369 -4.03 3.97 34.31
CA PHE A 369 -4.27 5.16 35.12
C PHE A 369 -3.35 6.30 34.70
N PHE A 370 -3.93 7.50 34.62
CA PHE A 370 -3.15 8.73 34.47
C PHE A 370 -2.80 9.24 35.86
N ASP A 371 -1.55 9.11 36.31
CA ASP A 371 -1.14 9.52 37.65
C ASP A 371 0.33 9.98 37.80
N GLN A 372 0.89 9.87 39.00
CA GLN A 372 2.26 10.31 39.31
C GLN A 372 3.33 9.35 38.76
N PHE A 373 3.00 8.08 38.56
CA PHE A 373 3.92 7.09 38.00
C PHE A 373 4.25 7.40 36.53
N ASP A 374 3.29 7.94 35.76
CA ASP A 374 3.56 8.46 34.42
C ASP A 374 4.58 9.60 34.42
N VAL A 375 4.46 10.51 35.40
CA VAL A 375 5.40 11.62 35.55
C VAL A 375 6.79 11.12 35.93
N GLU A 376 6.88 10.08 36.76
CA GLU A 376 8.15 9.45 37.10
C GLU A 376 8.80 8.77 35.89
N GLU A 377 8.02 8.09 35.04
CA GLU A 377 8.50 7.48 33.79
C GLU A 377 8.97 8.55 32.80
N PHE A 378 8.22 9.63 32.66
CA PHE A 378 8.61 10.78 31.83
C PHE A 378 9.94 11.39 32.28
N ILE A 379 10.13 11.59 33.59
CA ILE A 379 11.37 12.15 34.15
C ILE A 379 12.55 11.20 33.95
N GLN A 380 12.34 9.89 34.05
CA GLN A 380 13.39 8.89 33.82
C GLN A 380 13.92 8.93 32.38
N ASN A 381 13.05 9.26 31.43
CA ASN A 381 13.37 9.33 30.01
C ASN A 381 13.63 10.77 29.50
N TRP A 382 13.68 11.77 30.39
CA TRP A 382 13.91 13.17 30.03
C TRP A 382 15.19 13.38 29.20
N LEU A 383 15.06 14.07 28.06
CA LEU A 383 16.13 14.31 27.08
C LEU A 383 16.75 13.02 26.48
N THR A 384 15.97 11.94 26.43
CA THR A 384 16.36 10.70 25.74
C THR A 384 16.00 10.80 24.27
N ASP A 385 16.92 10.31 23.42
CA ASP A 385 16.66 10.10 22.00
C ASP A 385 15.86 8.81 21.84
N THR A 386 14.66 8.96 21.30
CA THR A 386 13.67 7.90 21.10
C THR A 386 13.46 7.59 19.62
N SER A 387 14.27 8.19 18.72
CA SER A 387 14.07 8.09 17.26
C SER A 387 14.10 6.65 16.72
N ASP A 388 14.85 5.76 17.37
CA ASP A 388 14.94 4.33 17.03
C ASP A 388 13.74 3.48 17.53
N LEU A 389 12.88 4.03 18.38
CA LEU A 389 11.69 3.36 18.94
C LEU A 389 10.48 3.53 18.01
N ASN A 390 9.52 2.60 18.06
CA ASN A 390 8.23 2.75 17.36
C ASN A 390 7.35 3.83 18.00
N SER A 391 6.23 4.23 17.37
CA SER A 391 5.47 5.40 17.84
C SER A 391 4.86 5.24 19.24
N ILE A 392 4.50 4.01 19.64
CA ILE A 392 3.99 3.74 20.99
C ILE A 392 5.12 3.68 22.00
N ALA A 393 6.24 3.04 21.66
CA ALA A 393 7.41 3.00 22.52
C ALA A 393 7.98 4.41 22.74
N GLN A 394 7.98 5.29 21.72
CA GLN A 394 8.28 6.72 21.87
C GLN A 394 7.34 7.35 22.89
N GLN A 395 6.02 7.16 22.73
CA GLN A 395 5.02 7.68 23.66
C GLN A 395 5.24 7.18 25.09
N MET A 396 5.46 5.88 25.29
CA MET A 396 5.74 5.27 26.60
C MET A 396 7.03 5.80 27.23
N HIS A 397 8.04 6.15 26.43
CA HIS A 397 9.24 6.84 26.90
C HIS A 397 9.01 8.36 27.11
N GLY A 398 7.79 8.85 26.92
CA GLY A 398 7.43 10.25 27.14
C GLY A 398 7.64 11.16 25.93
N ASP A 399 8.07 10.66 24.76
CA ASP A 399 8.09 11.43 23.50
C ASP A 399 6.68 11.46 22.92
N LEU A 400 5.84 12.28 23.55
CA LEU A 400 4.42 12.30 23.27
C LEU A 400 4.12 12.86 21.89
N ASN A 401 4.96 13.74 21.32
CA ASN A 401 4.76 14.28 19.97
C ASN A 401 5.46 13.50 18.85
N ASN A 402 6.11 12.37 19.17
CA ASN A 402 6.90 11.53 18.26
C ASN A 402 7.96 12.33 17.50
N SER A 403 8.64 13.27 18.19
CA SER A 403 9.71 14.08 17.59
C SER A 403 11.05 13.35 17.52
N GLY A 404 11.14 12.17 18.14
CA GLY A 404 12.36 11.41 18.34
C GLY A 404 13.14 11.85 19.58
N PHE A 405 12.58 12.72 20.42
CA PHE A 405 13.24 13.21 21.62
C PHE A 405 12.26 13.61 22.70
N VAL A 406 12.53 13.22 23.95
CA VAL A 406 11.68 13.59 25.10
C VAL A 406 12.06 14.98 25.60
N ASP A 407 11.21 15.99 25.37
CA ASP A 407 11.53 17.38 25.72
C ASP A 407 10.40 18.18 26.41
N ILE A 408 10.61 19.49 26.54
CA ILE A 408 9.68 20.40 27.23
C ILE A 408 8.31 20.49 26.54
N HIS A 409 8.26 20.25 25.23
CA HIS A 409 7.01 20.16 24.50
C HIS A 409 6.20 18.95 24.98
N ASP A 410 6.85 17.81 25.18
CA ASP A 410 6.20 16.61 25.68
C ASP A 410 5.77 16.75 27.13
N ALA A 411 6.58 17.41 27.97
CA ALA A 411 6.19 17.73 29.35
C ALA A 411 4.90 18.56 29.38
N TYR A 412 4.77 19.53 28.46
CA TYR A 412 3.55 20.31 28.31
C TYR A 412 2.35 19.45 27.88
N LEU A 413 2.56 18.51 26.94
CA LEU A 413 1.52 17.58 26.49
C LEU A 413 1.08 16.63 27.61
N LEU A 414 2.02 16.02 28.33
CA LEU A 414 1.74 15.13 29.46
C LEU A 414 0.96 15.87 30.54
N ARG A 415 1.42 17.08 30.91
CA ARG A 415 0.72 17.94 31.86
C ARG A 415 -0.73 18.17 31.45
N ARG A 416 -0.98 18.47 30.17
CA ARG A 416 -2.33 18.70 29.66
C ARG A 416 -3.19 17.44 29.77
N ILE A 417 -2.66 16.28 29.38
CA ILE A 417 -3.36 15.00 29.48
C ILE A 417 -3.75 14.68 30.93
N LEU A 418 -2.82 14.88 31.88
CA LEU A 418 -3.08 14.70 33.31
C LEU A 418 -4.19 15.64 33.81
N PHE A 419 -4.17 16.92 33.40
CA PHE A 419 -5.24 17.87 33.74
C PHE A 419 -6.60 17.46 33.16
N ASP A 420 -6.62 17.06 31.89
CA ASP A 420 -7.85 16.66 31.20
C ASP A 420 -8.46 15.38 31.83
N ASN A 421 -7.63 14.54 32.46
CA ASN A 421 -8.03 13.37 33.25
C ASN A 421 -8.27 13.67 34.75
N GLY A 422 -8.27 14.93 35.17
CA GLY A 422 -8.61 15.34 36.54
C GLY A 422 -7.48 15.18 37.57
N VAL A 423 -6.25 14.94 37.13
CA VAL A 423 -5.07 14.73 37.98
C VAL A 423 -4.46 16.10 38.35
N VAL A 424 -5.05 16.77 39.33
CA VAL A 424 -4.63 18.14 39.72
C VAL A 424 -3.32 18.15 40.53
N ALA A 425 -2.98 17.05 41.21
CA ALA A 425 -1.83 16.97 42.13
C ALA A 425 -0.51 16.51 41.48
N ALA A 426 -0.56 15.67 40.43
CA ALA A 426 0.62 15.18 39.70
C ALA A 426 1.16 16.22 38.69
N ALA A 427 0.42 17.29 38.44
CA ALA A 427 0.82 18.36 37.53
C ALA A 427 1.90 19.30 38.09
N ASP A 428 2.36 19.06 39.32
CA ASP A 428 3.49 19.77 39.89
C ASP A 428 4.78 19.10 39.41
N PHE A 429 5.17 19.40 38.17
CA PHE A 429 6.53 19.24 37.67
C PHE A 429 7.45 20.19 38.45
N THR A 430 7.47 20.14 39.78
CA THR A 430 8.08 21.15 40.64
C THR A 430 9.60 21.14 40.45
N TYR A 431 10.03 21.89 39.44
CA TYR A 431 11.28 22.61 39.14
C TYR A 431 12.65 22.01 39.49
N SER A 432 12.74 20.83 40.09
CA SER A 432 14.00 20.27 40.58
C SER A 432 14.53 19.10 39.75
N LEU A 433 13.68 18.42 38.97
CA LEU A 433 14.05 17.20 38.23
C LEU A 433 14.01 17.33 36.71
N VAL A 434 13.23 18.28 36.18
CA VAL A 434 13.24 18.66 34.76
C VAL A 434 14.05 19.94 34.64
N PRO A 435 15.39 19.88 34.43
CA PRO A 435 16.19 21.09 34.33
C PRO A 435 15.73 21.91 33.13
N GLU A 436 15.15 23.09 33.37
CA GLU A 436 14.87 24.01 32.28
C GLU A 436 16.21 24.33 31.58
N PRO A 437 16.33 24.13 30.25
CA PRO A 437 17.55 24.43 29.51
C PRO A 437 18.02 25.89 29.72
N GLY A 438 17.07 26.80 29.99
CA GLY A 438 17.31 28.21 30.25
C GLY A 438 17.76 28.55 31.67
N CYS A 439 17.38 27.76 32.68
CA CYS A 439 17.70 28.06 34.08
C CYS A 439 19.20 28.05 34.32
N LEU A 440 19.92 27.07 33.76
CA LEU A 440 21.36 26.93 33.94
C LEU A 440 22.08 28.08 33.22
N ALA A 441 21.71 28.40 31.98
CA ALA A 441 22.27 29.53 31.24
C ALA A 441 21.99 30.89 31.91
N LEU A 442 20.79 31.10 32.44
CA LEU A 442 20.42 32.28 33.22
C LEU A 442 21.18 32.33 34.55
N TRP A 443 21.40 31.19 35.20
CA TRP A 443 22.25 31.09 36.39
C TRP A 443 23.71 31.41 36.08
N THR A 444 24.27 30.88 34.99
CA THR A 444 25.65 31.18 34.57
C THR A 444 25.77 32.66 34.20
N ALA A 445 24.79 33.22 33.48
CA ALA A 445 24.76 34.65 33.15
C ALA A 445 24.65 35.51 34.42
N ALA A 446 23.75 35.17 35.34
CA ALA A 446 23.59 35.87 36.61
C ALA A 446 24.85 35.79 37.48
N MET A 447 25.49 34.62 37.56
CA MET A 447 26.75 34.43 38.27
C MET A 447 27.89 35.21 37.62
N THR A 448 27.94 35.28 36.29
CA THR A 448 28.96 36.06 35.56
C THR A 448 28.77 37.56 35.82
N VAL A 449 27.52 38.04 35.84
CA VAL A 449 27.19 39.44 36.21
C VAL A 449 27.55 39.72 37.67
N LEU A 450 27.26 38.80 38.60
CA LEU A 450 27.58 38.95 40.02
C LEU A 450 29.10 38.95 40.28
N VAL A 451 29.87 38.08 39.62
CA VAL A 451 31.34 38.03 39.71
C VAL A 451 31.97 39.27 39.05
N GLY A 452 31.44 39.71 37.91
CA GLY A 452 31.85 40.94 37.24
C GLY A 452 31.57 42.20 38.07
N ALA A 453 30.39 42.30 38.69
CA ALA A 453 30.04 43.41 39.58
C ALA A 453 30.93 43.45 40.84
N ARG A 454 31.33 42.29 41.37
CA ARG A 454 32.22 42.19 42.54
C ARG A 454 33.66 42.60 42.22
N THR A 455 34.14 42.29 41.01
CA THR A 455 35.47 42.72 40.54
C THR A 455 35.50 44.19 40.16
N ALA A 456 34.42 44.74 39.58
CA ALA A 456 34.30 46.17 39.31
C ALA A 456 34.28 47.03 40.59
N ARG A 457 33.58 46.61 41.66
CA ARG A 457 33.58 47.31 42.96
C ARG A 457 34.93 47.37 43.66
N ARG A 458 35.85 46.43 43.37
CA ARG A 458 37.22 46.44 43.94
C ARG A 458 38.19 47.36 43.19
N ARG A 459 37.77 47.94 42.05
CA ARG A 459 38.61 48.81 41.21
C ARG A 459 38.19 50.28 41.22
N ALA A 460 37.27 50.69 42.08
CA ALA A 460 37.00 52.12 42.27
C ALA A 460 38.13 52.74 43.13
N PRO A 461 38.97 53.65 42.60
CA PRO A 461 39.94 54.39 43.39
C PRO A 461 39.21 55.35 44.33
N ALA A 462 39.73 55.46 45.56
CA ALA A 462 39.28 56.40 46.58
C ALA A 462 39.62 57.85 46.22
#